data_AF-A0A9Q0R8Q5-F1
#
_entry.id   AF-A0A9Q0R8Q5-F1
#
_cell.length_a   1.000
_cell.length_b   1.000
_cell.length_c   1.000
_cell.angle_alpha   90.00
_cell.angle_beta   90.00
_cell.angle_gamma   90.00
#
_symmetry.space_group_name_H-M   'P 1'
#
loop_
_entity.id
_entity.type
_entity.pdbx_description
1 polymer ?
#
loop_
_entity_poly.entity_id
_entity_poly.type
_entity_poly.pdbx_seq_one_letter_code
_entity_poly.pdbx_strand_id
1 'polypeptide(L)'
;MIQFDSIVMLQTKMKQHIIYCIRANNSKKLNSFESKYVQQQVDSMQLVPLKSPKHFINDYGIISNQTWPEFRGELQLGVKIILQKLEANEKDYEIGESDLLYL
;
A
#
# COMPACT_ATOMS: atom_id res chain seq x y z
N MET A 1 -29.25 -14.91 -4.15
CA MET A 1 -27.79 -15.05 -4.34
C MET A 1 -27.31 -14.62 -5.74
N ILE A 2 -28.16 -14.66 -6.79
CA ILE A 2 -27.78 -14.38 -8.20
C ILE A 2 -27.34 -12.91 -8.47
N GLN A 3 -27.82 -11.95 -7.68
CA GLN A 3 -27.57 -10.52 -7.91
C GLN A 3 -26.13 -10.07 -7.59
N PHE A 4 -25.51 -10.65 -6.56
CA PHE A 4 -24.15 -10.27 -6.15
C PHE A 4 -23.12 -10.71 -7.18
N ASP A 5 -23.19 -11.97 -7.61
CA ASP A 5 -22.27 -12.56 -8.59
C ASP A 5 -22.32 -11.82 -9.93
N SER A 6 -23.50 -11.35 -10.33
CA SER A 6 -23.71 -10.57 -11.55
C SER A 6 -23.01 -9.20 -11.50
N ILE A 7 -23.04 -8.54 -10.34
CA ILE A 7 -22.38 -7.24 -10.13
C ILE A 7 -20.86 -7.41 -10.11
N VAL A 8 -20.36 -8.43 -9.41
CA VAL A 8 -18.93 -8.74 -9.36
C VAL A 8 -18.38 -9.02 -10.77
N MET A 9 -19.12 -9.80 -11.58
CA MET A 9 -18.70 -10.12 -12.95
C MET A 9 -18.64 -8.90 -13.89
N LEU A 10 -19.47 -7.87 -13.65
CA LEU A 10 -19.41 -6.61 -14.38
C LEU A 10 -18.24 -5.74 -13.91
N GLN A 11 -18.00 -5.71 -12.59
CA GLN A 11 -16.92 -4.95 -11.98
C GLN A 11 -15.52 -5.46 -12.36
N THR A 12 -15.33 -6.75 -12.60
CA THR A 12 -14.03 -7.33 -13.00
C THR A 12 -13.63 -7.00 -14.44
N LYS A 13 -14.59 -6.62 -15.30
CA LYS A 13 -14.33 -6.27 -16.71
C LYS A 13 -13.92 -4.82 -16.93
N MET A 14 -14.04 -3.97 -15.91
CA MET A 14 -13.80 -2.52 -16.01
C MET A 14 -12.62 -2.10 -15.13
N LYS A 15 -11.92 -1.03 -15.55
CA LYS A 15 -10.94 -0.37 -14.68
C LYS A 15 -11.69 0.26 -13.50
N GLN A 16 -11.35 -0.15 -12.29
CA GLN A 16 -12.04 0.31 -11.08
C GLN A 16 -11.41 1.61 -10.57
N HIS A 17 -12.28 2.53 -10.16
CA HIS A 17 -11.92 3.73 -9.42
C HIS A 17 -12.62 3.64 -8.05
N ILE A 18 -11.83 3.54 -6.99
CA ILE A 18 -12.34 3.31 -5.63
C ILE A 18 -12.22 4.63 -4.84
N ILE A 19 -13.31 5.02 -4.18
CA ILE A 19 -13.35 6.16 -3.27
C ILE A 19 -13.56 5.61 -1.86
N TYR A 20 -12.60 5.84 -0.97
CA TYR A 20 -12.68 5.43 0.43
C TYR A 20 -13.19 6.58 1.29
N CYS A 21 -14.36 6.39 1.89
CA CYS A 21 -14.93 7.35 2.83
C CYS A 21 -14.45 7.03 4.25
N ILE A 22 -13.80 8.01 4.90
CA ILE A 22 -13.31 7.87 6.29
C ILE A 22 -14.18 8.74 7.19
N ARG A 23 -14.69 8.16 8.28
CA ARG A 23 -15.44 8.89 9.29
C ARG A 23 -14.48 9.41 10.36
N ALA A 24 -14.45 10.73 10.56
CA ALA A 24 -13.51 11.39 11.47
C ALA A 24 -13.76 11.11 12.97
N ASN A 25 -15.01 10.85 13.36
CA ASN A 25 -15.38 10.56 14.75
C ASN A 25 -16.69 9.76 14.82
N ASN A 26 -16.87 8.96 15.89
CA ASN A 26 -18.14 8.29 16.13
C ASN A 26 -19.15 9.20 16.85
N SER A 27 -18.67 10.24 17.53
CA SER A 27 -19.46 11.18 18.33
C SER A 27 -20.37 12.13 17.52
N LYS A 28 -20.31 12.11 16.18
CA LYS A 28 -21.03 13.02 15.26
C LYS A 28 -20.75 14.51 15.52
N LYS A 29 -19.64 14.82 16.19
CA LYS A 29 -19.24 16.20 16.47
C LYS A 29 -18.57 16.80 15.25
N LEU A 30 -18.99 18.00 14.88
CA LEU A 30 -18.30 18.77 13.85
C LEU A 30 -16.87 19.08 14.33
N ASN A 31 -15.91 19.07 13.41
CA ASN A 31 -14.49 19.40 13.67
C ASN A 31 -13.82 18.55 14.77
N SER A 32 -14.36 17.37 15.07
CA SER A 32 -13.75 16.40 15.99
C SER A 32 -13.02 15.32 15.20
N PHE A 33 -11.77 15.04 15.57
CA PHE A 33 -10.95 14.01 14.93
C PHE A 33 -10.48 13.01 15.99
N GLU A 34 -10.90 11.77 15.85
CA GLU A 34 -10.56 10.68 16.77
C GLU A 34 -9.48 9.80 16.10
N SER A 35 -8.20 10.13 16.32
CA SER A 35 -7.08 9.51 15.59
C SER A 35 -7.07 7.99 15.63
N LYS A 36 -7.36 7.37 16.79
CA LYS A 36 -7.41 5.90 16.91
C LYS A 36 -8.55 5.29 16.07
N TYR A 37 -9.70 5.96 15.99
CA TYR A 37 -10.86 5.51 15.23
C TYR A 37 -10.63 5.65 13.71
N VAL A 38 -9.96 6.72 13.30
CA VAL A 38 -9.55 6.94 11.91
C VAL A 38 -8.46 5.95 11.52
N GLN A 39 -7.47 5.72 12.37
CA GLN A 39 -6.38 4.76 12.12
C GLN A 39 -6.94 3.36 11.86
N GLN A 40 -7.85 2.87 12.72
CA GLN A 40 -8.51 1.57 12.53
C GLN A 40 -9.22 1.45 11.18
N GLN A 41 -9.83 2.52 10.66
CA GLN A 41 -10.45 2.53 9.34
C GLN A 41 -9.39 2.45 8.24
N VAL A 42 -8.33 3.26 8.34
CA VAL A 42 -7.23 3.28 7.36
C VAL A 42 -6.54 1.92 7.27
N ASP A 43 -6.22 1.31 8.41
CA ASP A 43 -5.58 0.01 8.50
C ASP A 43 -6.46 -1.08 7.86
N SER A 44 -7.78 -1.05 8.13
CA SER A 44 -8.73 -2.02 7.56
C SER A 44 -8.94 -1.89 6.05
N MET A 45 -8.70 -0.70 5.50
CA MET A 45 -8.91 -0.39 4.08
C MET A 45 -7.69 -0.67 3.21
N GLN A 46 -6.54 -1.01 3.82
CA GLN A 46 -5.26 -1.24 3.11
C GLN A 46 -4.91 -0.07 2.16
N LEU A 47 -5.12 1.17 2.63
CA LEU A 47 -4.90 2.38 1.83
C LEU A 47 -3.43 2.63 1.50
N VAL A 48 -2.51 1.94 2.16
CA VAL A 48 -1.10 1.97 1.78
C VAL A 48 -0.96 1.10 0.54
N PRO A 49 -0.67 1.70 -0.63
CA PRO A 49 -0.68 0.97 -1.88
C PRO A 49 0.36 -0.14 -1.85
N LEU A 50 -0.08 -1.34 -2.21
CA LEU A 50 0.77 -2.41 -2.71
C LEU A 50 1.54 -1.88 -3.91
N LYS A 51 2.76 -1.39 -3.69
CA LYS A 51 3.64 -1.04 -4.80
C LYS A 51 4.31 -2.33 -5.25
N SER A 52 4.32 -2.59 -6.55
CA SER A 52 5.19 -3.63 -7.05
C SER A 52 6.65 -3.27 -6.71
N PRO A 53 7.49 -4.25 -6.32
CA PRO A 53 8.90 -4.03 -6.04
C PRO A 53 9.61 -3.23 -7.14
N LYS A 54 9.21 -3.43 -8.40
CA LYS A 54 9.72 -2.70 -9.56
C LYS A 54 9.41 -1.21 -9.51
N HIS A 55 8.16 -0.82 -9.23
CA HIS A 55 7.81 0.60 -9.11
C HIS A 55 8.49 1.23 -7.90
N PHE A 56 8.59 0.50 -6.79
CA PHE A 56 9.29 0.98 -5.60
C PHE A 56 10.77 1.27 -5.87
N ILE A 57 11.49 0.37 -6.56
CA ILE A 57 12.89 0.59 -6.92
C ILE A 57 13.05 1.75 -7.91
N ASN A 58 12.12 1.92 -8.85
CA ASN A 58 12.18 3.07 -9.76
C ASN A 58 11.99 4.41 -9.02
N ASP A 59 11.05 4.46 -8.08
CA ASP A 59 10.73 5.69 -7.33
C ASP A 59 11.83 6.04 -6.31
N TYR A 60 12.40 5.03 -5.65
CA TYR A 60 13.28 5.21 -4.48
C TYR A 60 14.71 4.69 -4.70
N GLY A 61 15.05 4.23 -5.90
CA GLY A 61 16.36 3.64 -6.21
C GLY A 61 17.53 4.59 -5.99
N ILE A 62 17.29 5.91 -6.04
CA ILE A 62 18.29 6.96 -5.79
C ILE A 62 18.83 6.97 -4.34
N ILE A 63 18.12 6.34 -3.39
CA ILE A 63 18.47 6.35 -1.97
C ILE A 63 19.73 5.52 -1.68
N SER A 64 20.01 4.51 -2.51
CA SER A 64 21.21 3.68 -2.38
C SER A 64 22.00 3.64 -3.69
N ASN A 65 23.32 3.81 -3.57
CA ASN A 65 24.26 3.67 -4.69
C ASN A 65 24.26 2.24 -5.29
N GLN A 66 23.73 1.25 -4.57
CA GLN A 66 23.62 -0.13 -5.05
C GLN A 66 22.39 -0.34 -5.94
N THR A 67 21.36 0.50 -5.78
CA THR A 67 20.11 0.43 -6.54
C THR A 67 20.01 1.48 -7.64
N TRP A 68 20.78 2.57 -7.54
CA TRP A 68 20.92 3.59 -8.58
C TRP A 68 22.09 3.27 -9.53
N PRO A 69 22.04 3.63 -10.82
CA PRO A 69 20.93 4.21 -11.59
C PRO A 69 19.97 3.17 -12.19
N GLU A 70 20.45 1.93 -12.37
CA GLU A 70 19.64 0.80 -12.80
C GLU A 70 19.95 -0.39 -11.89
N PHE A 71 18.95 -0.88 -11.18
CA PHE A 71 19.10 -2.09 -10.40
C PHE A 71 18.92 -3.33 -11.29
N ARG A 72 19.95 -4.18 -11.35
CA ARG A 72 19.99 -5.37 -12.22
C ARG A 72 19.88 -6.70 -11.46
N GLY A 73 19.61 -6.64 -10.15
CA GLY A 73 19.44 -7.81 -9.29
C GLY A 73 17.98 -8.23 -9.13
N GLU A 74 17.76 -9.20 -8.24
CA GLU A 74 16.43 -9.62 -7.83
C GLU A 74 15.68 -8.48 -7.12
N LEU A 75 14.48 -8.14 -7.59
CA LEU A 75 13.74 -6.96 -7.11
C LEU A 75 13.55 -6.93 -5.59
N GLN A 76 13.33 -8.08 -4.96
CA GLN A 76 13.17 -8.16 -3.50
C GLN A 76 14.41 -7.66 -2.76
N LEU A 77 15.60 -8.01 -3.25
CA LEU A 77 16.87 -7.55 -2.69
C LEU A 77 17.02 -6.03 -2.86
N GLY A 78 16.64 -5.50 -4.02
CA GLY A 78 16.67 -4.06 -4.29
C GLY A 78 15.78 -3.27 -3.33
N VAL A 79 14.56 -3.75 -3.12
CA VAL A 79 13.63 -3.18 -2.11
C VAL A 79 14.24 -3.25 -0.71
N LYS A 80 14.80 -4.40 -0.31
CA LYS A 80 15.42 -4.58 1.00
C LYS A 80 16.58 -3.62 1.24
N ILE A 81 17.45 -3.41 0.26
CA ILE A 81 18.56 -2.45 0.34
C ILE A 81 18.04 -1.04 0.60
N ILE A 82 17.00 -0.61 -0.12
CA ILE A 82 16.40 0.71 0.03
C ILE A 82 15.76 0.85 1.42
N LEU A 83 14.98 -0.15 1.86
CA LEU A 83 14.33 -0.16 3.18
C LEU A 83 15.34 -0.16 4.33
N GLN A 84 16.42 -0.92 4.22
CA GLN A 84 17.53 -0.89 5.19
C GLN A 84 18.18 0.49 5.25
N LYS A 85 18.35 1.15 4.10
CA LYS A 85 18.94 2.49 4.04
C LYS A 85 18.02 3.57 4.62
N LEU A 86 16.70 3.34 4.59
CA LEU A 86 15.67 4.16 5.21
C LEU A 86 15.44 3.83 6.69
N GLU A 87 16.18 2.87 7.25
CA GLU A 87 16.02 2.41 8.64
C GLU A 87 14.58 1.92 8.95
N ALA A 88 13.89 1.38 7.94
CA ALA A 88 12.56 0.79 8.11
C ALA A 88 12.65 -0.50 8.93
N ASN A 89 11.71 -0.71 9.86
CA ASN A 89 11.66 -1.92 10.66
C ASN A 89 11.09 -3.08 9.83
N GLU A 90 11.67 -4.28 9.96
CA GLU A 90 11.18 -5.49 9.29
C GLU A 90 9.75 -5.90 9.74
N LYS A 91 9.24 -5.30 10.81
CA LYS A 91 7.85 -5.48 11.27
C LYS A 91 6.84 -4.62 10.52
N ASP A 92 7.30 -3.57 9.84
CA ASP A 92 6.45 -2.56 9.22
C ASP A 92 6.19 -2.86 7.73
N TYR A 93 6.75 -3.96 7.21
CA TYR A 93 6.59 -4.35 5.81
C TYR A 93 6.73 -5.86 5.58
N GLU A 94 6.09 -6.36 4.53
CA GLU A 94 6.22 -7.71 4.01
C GLU A 94 6.50 -7.65 2.50
N ILE A 95 7.54 -8.35 2.04
CA ILE A 95 7.93 -8.39 0.63
C ILE A 95 7.43 -9.71 0.04
N GLY A 96 6.40 -9.63 -0.82
CA GLY A 96 5.93 -10.74 -1.62
C GLY A 96 6.70 -10.91 -2.93
N GLU A 97 6.34 -11.91 -3.74
CA GLU A 97 6.96 -12.14 -5.06
C GLU A 97 6.68 -10.99 -6.04
N SER A 98 5.47 -10.43 -6.00
CA SER A 98 5.02 -9.40 -6.94
C SER A 98 4.69 -8.06 -6.27
N ASP A 99 4.57 -8.04 -4.94
CA ASP A 99 3.99 -6.94 -4.19
C ASP A 99 4.79 -6.62 -2.93
N LEU A 100 4.88 -5.33 -2.58
CA LEU A 100 5.39 -4.85 -1.30
C LEU A 100 4.20 -4.41 -0.45
N LEU A 101 3.98 -5.12 0.66
CA LEU A 101 3.00 -4.78 1.70
C LEU A 101 3.67 -3.93 2.76
N TYR A 102 3.03 -2.83 3.14
CA TYR A 102 3.35 -2.11 4.37
C TYR A 102 2.33 -2.54 5.42
N LEU A 103 2.81 -2.94 6.61
CA LEU A 103 2.02 -3.48 7.71
C LEU A 103 1.60 -2.40 8.70
#